data_AF-A0A939Y570-F1
#
_entry.id   AF-A0A939Y570-F1
#
_cell.length_a   1.000
_cell.length_b   1.000
_cell.length_c   1.000
_cell.angle_alpha   90.00
_cell.angle_beta   90.00
_cell.angle_gamma   90.00
#
_symmetry.space_group_name_H-M   'P 1'
#
loop_
_entity.id
_entity.type
_entity.pdbx_description
1 polymer ?
#
loop_
_entity_poly.entity_id
_entity_poly.type
_entity_poly.pdbx_seq_one_letter_code
_entity_poly.pdbx_strand_id
1 'polypeptide(L)' 'AVITVNVEVTELMGSETYLYMSTTGKDDNIIARVDPRTATRAGDKDVKVALDTTRLHFFDKETEETILVR' A
#
# COMPACT_ATOMS: atom_id res chain seq x y z
N ALA A 1 1.91 -10.91 -5.96
CA ALA A 1 0.87 -10.27 -6.80
C ALA A 1 1.28 -8.83 -7.08
N VAL A 2 0.79 -8.17 -8.14
CA VAL A 2 1.14 -6.78 -8.47
C VAL A 2 -0.14 -5.98 -8.71
N ILE A 3 -0.21 -4.77 -8.13
CA ILE A 3 -1.32 -3.82 -8.31
C ILE A 3 -0.81 -2.52 -8.94
N THR A 4 -1.71 -1.77 -9.55
CA THR A 4 -1.42 -0.45 -10.17
C THR A 4 -2.04 0.62 -9.30
N VAL A 5 -1.26 1.61 -8.89
CA VAL A 5 -1.70 2.65 -7.95
C VAL A 5 -1.28 4.04 -8.43
N ASN A 6 -1.97 5.06 -7.94
CA ASN A 6 -1.59 6.46 -8.11
C ASN A 6 -1.11 7.01 -6.77
N VAL A 7 -0.03 7.80 -6.77
CA VAL A 7 0.54 8.37 -5.55
C VAL A 7 -0.08 9.74 -5.33
N GLU A 8 -0.81 9.90 -4.24
CA GLU A 8 -1.51 11.14 -3.91
C GLU A 8 -0.64 12.06 -3.08
N VAL A 9 0.03 11.51 -2.06
CA VAL A 9 0.85 12.26 -1.11
C VAL A 9 2.14 11.51 -0.82
N THR A 10 3.22 12.25 -0.67
CA THR A 10 4.52 11.76 -0.22
C THR A 10 4.93 12.52 1.03
N GLU A 11 5.13 11.82 2.14
CA GLU A 11 5.47 12.38 3.43
C GLU A 11 6.87 11.90 3.88
N LEU A 12 7.80 12.84 4.03
CA LEU A 12 9.19 12.59 4.39
C LEU A 12 9.34 12.57 5.91
N MET A 13 9.62 11.41 6.49
CA MET A 13 9.81 11.23 7.94
C MET A 13 11.29 11.12 8.35
N GLY A 14 12.19 11.62 7.51
CA GLY A 14 13.63 11.56 7.71
C GLY A 14 14.22 10.21 7.37
N SER A 15 14.01 9.19 8.22
CA SER A 15 14.55 7.85 8.01
C SER A 15 13.77 7.01 6.99
N GLU A 16 12.51 7.37 6.76
CA GLU A 16 11.57 6.67 5.88
C GLU A 16 10.67 7.68 5.17
N THR A 17 10.04 7.24 4.09
CA THR A 17 9.03 8.02 3.38
C THR A 17 7.72 7.23 3.34
N TYR A 18 6.63 7.93 3.63
CA TYR A 18 5.27 7.39 3.54
C TYR A 18 4.66 7.83 2.21
N LEU A 19 4.15 6.86 1.46
CA LEU A 19 3.40 7.07 0.22
C LEU A 19 1.93 6.77 0.50
N TYR A 20 1.08 7.77 0.31
CA TYR A 20 -0.36 7.59 0.29
C TYR A 20 -0.78 7.36 -1.16
N MET A 21 -1.42 6.24 -1.42
CA MET A 21 -1.71 5.78 -2.77
C MET A 21 -3.16 5.33 -2.90
N SER A 22 -3.77 5.60 -4.05
CA SER A 22 -5.10 5.12 -4.40
C SER A 22 -5.04 4.06 -5.51
N THR A 23 -6.01 3.15 -5.51
CA THR A 23 -6.15 2.06 -6.49
C THR A 23 -7.62 1.89 -6.87
N THR A 24 -7.90 1.19 -7.96
CA THR A 24 -9.26 0.79 -8.28
C THR A 24 -9.78 -0.24 -7.27
N GLY A 25 -11.02 -0.07 -6.80
CA GLY A 25 -11.70 -1.02 -5.91
C GLY A 25 -11.51 -0.79 -4.40
N LYS A 26 -10.85 0.31 -3.99
CA LYS A 26 -10.80 0.77 -2.60
C LYS A 26 -10.89 2.30 -2.57
N ASP A 27 -11.82 2.82 -1.77
CA ASP A 27 -12.04 4.27 -1.65
C ASP A 27 -11.02 4.94 -0.70
N ASP A 28 -10.50 4.21 0.29
CA ASP A 28 -9.45 4.73 1.18
C ASP A 28 -8.04 4.55 0.63
N ASN A 29 -7.14 5.40 1.11
CA ASN A 29 -5.73 5.34 0.77
C ASN A 29 -5.02 4.11 1.34
N ILE A 30 -4.15 3.55 0.50
CA ILE A 30 -3.16 2.53 0.85
C ILE A 30 -1.87 3.27 1.22
N ILE A 31 -1.34 2.95 2.39
CA ILE A 31 -0.10 3.55 2.88
C ILE A 31 1.05 2.57 2.68
N ALA A 32 2.11 3.01 2.02
CA ALA A 32 3.36 2.26 1.91
C ALA A 32 4.51 3.03 2.56
N ARG A 33 5.34 2.31 3.30
CA ARG A 33 6.56 2.82 3.93
C ARG A 33 7.76 2.37 3.11
N VAL A 34 8.54 3.32 2.60
CA VAL A 34 9.64 3.05 1.67
C VAL A 34 10.93 3.76 2.09
N ASP A 35 12.04 3.32 1.51
CA ASP A 35 13.34 3.99 1.67
C ASP A 35 13.23 5.47 1.22
N PRO A 36 13.80 6.42 1.97
CA PRO A 36 13.69 7.84 1.68
C PRO A 36 14.34 8.26 0.36
N ARG A 37 15.18 7.41 -0.25
CA ARG A 37 15.78 7.63 -1.57
C ARG A 37 14.87 7.22 -2.72
N THR A 38 13.61 6.86 -2.45
CA THR A 38 12.65 6.54 -3.51
C THR A 38 12.57 7.65 -4.56
N ALA A 39 12.46 7.28 -5.83
CA ALA A 39 12.24 8.20 -6.93
C ALA A 39 10.77 8.63 -7.03
N THR A 40 9.86 7.91 -6.36
CA THR A 40 8.42 8.12 -6.42
C THR A 40 8.01 9.45 -5.76
N ARG A 41 7.14 10.20 -6.43
CA ARG A 41 6.66 11.52 -5.98
C ARG A 41 5.14 11.60 -6.01
N ALA A 42 4.60 12.55 -5.26
CA ALA A 42 3.18 12.88 -5.34
C ALA A 42 2.80 13.27 -6.77
N GLY A 43 1.70 12.70 -7.27
CA GLY A 43 1.23 12.86 -8.64
C GLY A 43 1.69 11.76 -9.61
N ASP A 44 2.60 10.87 -9.22
CA ASP A 44 2.98 9.72 -10.05
C ASP A 44 1.78 8.81 -10.29
N LYS A 45 1.53 8.50 -11.56
CA LYS A 45 0.40 7.67 -12.00
C LYS A 45 0.88 6.30 -12.46
N ASP A 46 -0.01 5.32 -12.33
CA ASP A 46 0.20 3.95 -12.82
C ASP A 46 1.45 3.25 -12.24
N VAL A 47 1.81 3.59 -10.99
CA VAL A 47 2.94 2.98 -10.27
C VAL A 47 2.61 1.52 -9.97
N LYS A 48 3.54 0.61 -10.28
CA LYS A 48 3.39 -0.82 -10.01
C LYS A 48 3.91 -1.13 -8.61
N VAL A 49 3.03 -1.65 -7.76
CA VAL A 49 3.38 -2.07 -6.39
C VAL A 49 3.22 -3.58 -6.27
N ALA A 50 4.27 -4.24 -5.80
CA ALA A 50 4.24 -5.67 -5.52
C ALA A 50 3.71 -5.91 -4.09
N LEU A 51 2.73 -6.81 -3.99
CA LEU A 51 2.21 -7.30 -2.72
C LEU A 51 2.97 -8.57 -2.32
N ASP A 52 3.59 -8.54 -1.14
CA ASP A 52 4.17 -9.73 -0.51
C ASP A 52 3.05 -10.64 -0.01
N THR A 53 2.79 -11.70 -0.77
CA THR A 53 1.71 -12.66 -0.50
C THR A 53 1.97 -13.47 0.77
N THR A 54 3.20 -13.50 1.26
CA THR A 54 3.51 -14.19 2.51
C THR A 54 3.01 -13.39 3.72
N ARG A 55 2.81 -12.07 3.61
CA ARG A 55 2.41 -11.21 4.74
C ARG A 55 0.95 -10.76 4.68
N LEU A 56 0.14 -11.38 3.85
CA LEU A 56 -1.28 -11.05 3.75
C LEU A 56 -2.04 -11.56 4.98
N HIS A 57 -3.06 -10.80 5.35
CA HIS A 57 -4.04 -11.17 6.37
C HIS A 57 -5.43 -11.13 5.73
N PHE A 58 -6.23 -12.17 5.98
CA PHE A 58 -7.63 -12.24 5.56
C PHE A 58 -8.51 -12.37 6.80
N PHE A 59 -9.64 -11.68 6.77
CA PHE A 59 -10.62 -11.64 7.85
C PHE A 59 -11.99 -12.02 7.31
N ASP A 60 -12.74 -12.78 8.09
CA ASP A 60 -14.13 -13.09 7.78
C ASP A 60 -14.99 -11.82 7.94
N LYS A 61 -15.91 -11.60 7.01
CA LYS A 61 -16.73 -10.38 6.99
C LYS A 61 -17.74 -10.35 8.15
N GLU A 62 -18.23 -11.50 8.59
CA GLU A 62 -19.28 -11.61 9.61
C GLU A 62 -18.69 -11.72 11.02
N THR A 63 -17.64 -12.52 11.19
CA THR A 63 -17.05 -12.77 12.52
C THR A 63 -15.85 -11.88 12.84
N GLU A 64 -15.28 -11.21 11.84
CA GLU A 64 -14.03 -10.45 11.92
C GLU A 64 -12.80 -11.29 12.32
N GLU A 65 -12.95 -12.62 12.43
CA GLU A 65 -11.87 -13.52 12.78
C GLU A 65 -10.91 -13.72 11.60
N THR A 66 -9.65 -14.03 11.91
CA THR A 66 -8.68 -14.30 10.86
C THR A 66 -8.96 -15.64 10.19
N ILE A 67 -9.03 -15.63 8.85
CA ILE A 67 -9.23 -16.85 8.05
C ILE A 67 -7.90 -17.62 7.92
N LEU A 68 -6.78 -16.91 7.98
CA LEU A 68 -5.46 -17.52 7.88
C LEU A 68 -5.01 -18.01 9.25
N VAL A 69 -5.09 -19.31 9.46
CA VAL A 69 -4.40 -19.99 10.57
C VAL A 69 -2.92 -20.08 10.20
N ARG A 70 -2.06 -19.47 11.02
CA ARG A 70 -0.62 -19.43 10.79
C ARG A 70 0.12 -20.23 11.84
#